data_AF-A0A7C5RAL5-F1
#
_entry.id   AF-A0A7C5RAL5-F1
#
_cell.length_a   1.000
_cell.length_b   1.000
_cell.length_c   1.000
_cell.angle_alpha   90.00
_cell.angle_beta   90.00
_cell.angle_gamma   90.00
#
_symmetry.space_group_name_H-M   'P 1'
#
loop_
_entity.id
_entity.type
_entity.pdbx_description
1 polymer ?
#
loop_
_entity_poly.entity_id
_entity_poly.type
_entity_poly.pdbx_seq_one_letter_code
_entity_poly.pdbx_strand_id
1 'polypeptide(L)' 'MREQIRQQYREYLKQLKPGDWAAIELEEGERKLTVRNRLKRAAQDLGIELEFRRSRGPVIYVQVKK' A
#
# COMPACT_ATOMS: atom_id res chain seq x y z
N MET A 1 -3.55 15.67 -9.06
CA MET A 1 -3.10 14.30 -9.41
C MET A 1 -2.48 13.52 -8.23
N ARG A 2 -1.56 14.07 -7.42
CA ARG A 2 -0.95 13.31 -6.29
C ARG A 2 -1.91 12.96 -5.13
N GLU A 3 -2.95 13.76 -4.91
CA GLU A 3 -3.93 13.54 -3.82
C GLU A 3 -4.95 12.44 -4.14
N GLN A 4 -5.42 12.36 -5.39
CA GLN A 4 -6.38 11.33 -5.83
C GLN A 4 -5.85 9.91 -5.61
N ILE A 5 -4.60 9.66 -5.98
CA ILE A 5 -3.95 8.36 -5.79
C ILE A 5 -3.84 8.02 -4.29
N ARG A 6 -3.56 9.00 -3.44
CA ARG A 6 -3.48 8.77 -1.99
C ARG A 6 -4.83 8.40 -1.39
N GLN A 7 -5.88 9.05 -1.84
CA GLN A 7 -7.23 8.77 -1.37
C GLN A 7 -7.68 7.36 -1.75
N GLN A 8 -7.39 6.91 -2.97
CA GLN A 8 -7.62 5.53 -3.40
C GLN A 8 -6.90 4.51 -2.51
N TYR A 9 -5.62 4.73 -2.20
CA TYR A 9 -4.89 3.84 -1.30
C TYR A 9 -5.44 3.85 0.13
N ARG A 10 -5.90 5.00 0.64
CA ARG A 10 -6.55 5.06 1.96
C ARG A 10 -7.87 4.31 1.98
N GLU A 11 -8.71 4.49 0.97
CA GLU A 11 -10.00 3.79 0.86
C GLU A 11 -9.80 2.27 0.76
N TYR A 12 -8.80 1.84 -0.02
CA TYR A 12 -8.41 0.44 -0.10
C TYR A 12 -7.92 -0.12 1.25
N LEU A 13 -7.01 0.59 1.92
CA LEU A 13 -6.46 0.15 3.22
C LEU A 13 -7.52 0.16 4.34
N LYS A 14 -8.53 1.04 4.28
CA LYS A 14 -9.65 1.05 5.25
C LYS A 14 -10.50 -0.22 5.22
N GLN A 15 -10.52 -0.93 4.09
CA GLN A 15 -11.27 -2.18 3.96
C GLN A 15 -10.50 -3.37 4.57
N LEU A 16 -9.21 -3.21 4.82
CA LEU A 16 -8.35 -4.25 5.38
C LEU A 16 -8.35 -4.18 6.90
N LYS A 17 -8.37 -5.34 7.54
CA LYS A 17 -8.24 -5.50 8.99
C LYS A 17 -6.81 -5.89 9.35
N PRO A 18 -6.36 -5.64 10.59
CA PRO A 18 -5.10 -6.18 11.08
C PRO A 18 -5.03 -7.69 10.89
N GLY A 19 -3.96 -8.17 10.25
CA GLY A 19 -3.77 -9.56 9.85
C GLY A 19 -4.00 -9.82 8.36
N ASP A 20 -4.75 -8.95 7.68
CA ASP A 20 -5.08 -9.10 6.26
C ASP A 20 -3.86 -8.86 5.37
N TRP A 21 -3.89 -9.52 4.22
CA TRP A 21 -2.89 -9.39 3.17
C TRP A 21 -3.48 -8.62 1.99
N ALA A 22 -2.65 -7.76 1.40
CA ALA A 22 -2.97 -7.06 0.17
C ALA A 22 -1.84 -7.22 -0.86
N ALA A 23 -2.25 -7.37 -2.11
CA ALA A 23 -1.38 -7.41 -3.27
C ALA A 23 -1.68 -6.20 -4.14
N ILE A 24 -0.66 -5.41 -4.42
CA ILE A 24 -0.79 -4.17 -5.18
C ILE A 24 0.03 -4.32 -6.44
N GLU A 25 -0.66 -4.39 -7.56
CA GLU A 25 -0.06 -4.37 -8.88
C GLU A 25 0.38 -2.94 -9.22
N LEU A 26 1.59 -2.82 -9.77
CA LEU A 26 2.15 -1.57 -10.24
C LEU A 26 1.77 -1.37 -11.69
N GLU A 27 1.35 -0.16 -12.02
CA GLU A 27 1.18 0.24 -13.41
C GLU A 27 2.54 0.41 -14.11
N GLU A 28 2.51 0.37 -15.44
CA GLU A 28 3.70 0.54 -16.26
C GLU A 28 4.37 1.89 -15.99
N GLY A 29 5.68 1.86 -15.71
CA GLY A 29 6.46 3.05 -15.35
C GLY A 29 6.38 3.46 -13.86
N GLU A 30 5.53 2.82 -13.04
CA GLU A 30 5.55 3.07 -11.60
C GLU A 30 6.77 2.45 -10.91
N ARG A 31 7.38 3.23 -10.03
CA ARG A 31 8.52 2.77 -9.21
C ARG A 31 7.99 2.16 -7.90
N LYS A 32 8.39 0.92 -7.62
CA LYS A 32 8.10 0.23 -6.33
C LYS A 32 8.34 1.07 -5.10
N LEU A 33 9.46 1.80 -5.06
CA LEU A 33 9.78 2.67 -3.94
C LEU A 33 8.74 3.78 -3.75
N THR A 34 8.27 4.38 -4.85
CA THR A 34 7.27 5.45 -4.82
C THR A 34 5.93 4.92 -4.31
N VAL A 35 5.46 3.78 -4.82
CA VAL A 35 4.21 3.15 -4.38
C VAL A 35 4.30 2.74 -2.92
N ARG A 36 5.41 2.12 -2.49
CA ARG A 36 5.67 1.76 -1.09
C ARG A 36 5.61 2.97 -0.16
N ASN A 37 6.23 4.09 -0.55
CA ASN A 37 6.20 5.32 0.24
C ASN A 37 4.78 5.91 0.34
N ARG A 38 3.97 5.79 -0.71
CA ARG A 38 2.55 6.21 -0.69
C ARG A 38 1.73 5.35 0.27
N LEU A 39 1.89 4.02 0.20
CA LEU A 39 1.21 3.07 1.09
C LEU A 39 1.59 3.30 2.55
N LYS A 40 2.88 3.51 2.82
CA LYS A 40 3.36 3.80 4.18
C LYS A 40 2.72 5.07 4.76
N ARG A 41 2.60 6.12 3.96
CA ARG A 41 1.93 7.37 4.38
C ARG A 41 0.43 7.16 4.61
N ALA A 42 -0.26 6.46 3.71
CA ALA A 42 -1.67 6.16 3.86
C ALA A 42 -1.95 5.31 5.13
N ALA A 43 -1.07 4.37 5.45
CA ALA A 43 -1.13 3.58 6.67
C ALA A 43 -0.89 4.44 7.93
N GLN A 44 0.11 5.32 7.92
CA GLN A 44 0.34 6.28 9.01
C GLN A 44 -0.88 7.17 9.25
N ASP A 45 -1.52 7.64 8.18
CA ASP A 45 -2.73 8.46 8.26
C ASP A 45 -3.93 7.70 8.86
N LEU A 46 -3.93 6.37 8.77
CA LEU A 46 -4.96 5.48 9.31
C LEU A 46 -4.59 4.92 10.70
N GLY A 47 -3.38 5.21 11.20
CA GLY A 47 -2.88 4.67 12.47
C GLY A 47 -2.61 3.17 12.44
N ILE A 48 -2.36 2.59 11.26
CA ILE A 48 -2.04 1.16 11.08
C ILE A 48 -0.60 0.98 10.62
N GLU A 49 0.00 -0.16 10.95
CA GLU A 49 1.34 -0.52 10.48
C GLU A 49 1.26 -1.47 9.28
N LEU A 50 2.21 -1.38 8.35
CA LEU A 50 2.28 -2.28 7.19
C LEU A 50 3.61 -3.02 7.15
N GLU A 51 3.55 -4.34 7.03
CA GLU A 51 4.72 -5.17 6.79
C GLU A 51 4.82 -5.49 5.29
N PHE A 52 5.88 -5.00 4.64
CA PHE A 52 6.12 -5.26 3.21
C PHE A 52 6.92 -6.55 3.02
N ARG A 53 6.41 -7.47 2.19
CA ARG A 53 7.15 -8.67 1.79
C ARG A 53 7.89 -8.46 0.47
N ARG A 54 8.95 -9.26 0.27
CA ARG A 54 9.68 -9.27 -1.00
C ARG A 54 8.79 -9.89 -2.07
N SER A 55 8.78 -9.25 -3.23
CA SER A 55 7.99 -9.68 -4.39
C SER A 55 8.83 -9.55 -5.66
N ARG A 56 8.68 -10.49 -6.58
CA ARG A 56 9.21 -10.41 -7.94
C ARG A 56 8.15 -9.79 -8.87
N GLY A 57 8.57 -9.15 -9.95
CA GLY A 57 7.64 -8.52 -10.92
C GLY A 57 6.95 -7.26 -10.40
N PRO A 58 5.92 -6.74 -11.08
CA PRO A 58 5.25 -5.48 -10.78
C PRO A 58 4.20 -5.62 -9.67
N VAL A 59 4.51 -6.34 -8.60
CA VAL A 59 3.60 -6.50 -7.43
C VAL A 59 4.29 -6.06 -6.16
N ILE A 60 3.53 -5.52 -5.21
CA ILE A 60 3.93 -5.32 -3.81
C ILE A 60 2.95 -6.09 -2.93
N TYR A 61 3.48 -7.01 -2.13
CA TYR A 61 2.71 -7.67 -1.08
C TYR A 61 2.88 -6.93 0.24
N VAL A 62 1.76 -6.63 0.90
CA VAL A 62 1.73 -6.00 2.22
C VAL A 62 0.83 -6.81 3.15
N GLN A 63 1.21 -6.88 4.42
CA GLN A 63 0.33 -7.34 5.48
C GLN A 63 0.01 -6.16 6.39
N VAL A 64 -1.26 -5.99 6.74
CA VAL A 64 -1.66 -5.02 7.76
C VAL A 64 -1.29 -5.56 9.13
N LYS A 65 -0.53 -4.78 9.88
CA LYS A 65 -0.19 -5.01 11.28
C LYS A 65 -1.04 -4.10 12.16
N LYS A 66 -1.32 -4.59 13.37
CA LYS A 66 -2.07 -3.87 14.40
C LYS A 66 -1.30 -2.66 14.87
#